data_AF-A0A4P2V5D4-F1
#
_entry.id   AF-A0A4P2V5D4-F1
#
_cell.length_a   1.000
_cell.length_b   1.000
_cell.length_c   1.000
_cell.angle_alpha   90.00
_cell.angle_beta   90.00
_cell.angle_gamma   90.00
#
_symmetry.space_group_name_H-M   'P 1'
#
loop_
_entity.id
_entity.type
_entity.pdbx_description
1 polymer ?
#
loop_
_entity_poly.entity_id
_entity_poly.type
_entity_poly.pdbx_seq_one_letter_code
_entity_poly.pdbx_strand_id
1 'polypeptide(L)'
;GKPHQQKPKDEKKPKEKKEAAPKKAAEPEELDAADEALALELKSKDPFDTMPKGTFNFDDFKRVYSNEEEAKSIPYFFEKFDAENYSIWFGEYKYSQELSKVFMSCNLITGMFQRLDKMRKQSFASVCLFGEDNNSTISGVWVWRGQELAFPLSPDWQIDYEVYDWKKLDAKSEETKKLVTQYFSWSGTDKD
;
A
#
# COMPACT_ATOMS: atom_id res chain seq x y z
N GLY A 1 59.73 -31.52 -36.66
CA GLY A 1 60.34 -30.82 -37.81
C GLY A 1 59.24 -30.22 -38.67
N LYS A 2 59.42 -28.97 -39.12
CA LYS A 2 58.70 -28.32 -40.25
C LYS A 2 58.92 -29.15 -41.56
N PRO A 3 58.11 -29.07 -42.64
CA PRO A 3 57.61 -27.86 -43.36
C PRO A 3 56.13 -27.97 -43.83
N HIS A 4 55.33 -26.97 -44.23
CA HIS A 4 55.39 -25.78 -45.12
C HIS A 4 55.33 -26.06 -46.64
N GLN A 5 54.18 -25.76 -47.29
CA GLN A 5 54.02 -25.22 -48.67
C GLN A 5 52.51 -25.01 -48.99
N GLN A 6 52.01 -23.77 -49.19
CA GLN A 6 51.86 -22.98 -50.44
C GLN A 6 50.71 -23.45 -51.36
N LYS A 7 49.58 -22.69 -51.46
CA LYS A 7 49.19 -21.66 -52.48
C LYS A 7 48.68 -22.27 -53.82
N PRO A 8 47.95 -21.57 -54.73
CA PRO A 8 47.13 -20.33 -54.68
C PRO A 8 45.80 -20.37 -55.52
N LYS A 9 45.05 -19.25 -55.50
CA LYS A 9 44.21 -18.56 -56.55
C LYS A 9 43.73 -19.35 -57.81
N ASP A 10 42.53 -19.14 -58.37
CA ASP A 10 42.05 -17.87 -58.93
C ASP A 10 40.56 -17.91 -59.40
N GLU A 11 39.96 -16.71 -59.44
CA GLU A 11 38.98 -16.16 -60.42
C GLU A 11 37.47 -16.53 -60.52
N LYS A 12 36.69 -15.43 -60.64
CA LYS A 12 35.39 -15.20 -61.33
C LYS A 12 34.05 -15.20 -60.55
N LYS A 13 33.62 -13.96 -60.25
CA LYS A 13 32.24 -13.42 -60.19
C LYS A 13 31.59 -13.42 -61.61
N PRO A 14 30.28 -13.11 -61.84
CA PRO A 14 29.16 -12.81 -60.92
C PRO A 14 27.74 -13.35 -61.33
N LYS A 15 26.74 -13.05 -60.48
CA LYS A 15 25.32 -12.66 -60.74
C LYS A 15 24.15 -13.65 -60.45
N GLU A 16 23.28 -13.11 -59.58
CA GLU A 16 21.81 -13.11 -59.58
C GLU A 16 20.97 -14.30 -59.06
N LYS A 17 20.34 -13.99 -57.92
CA LYS A 17 18.89 -14.10 -57.61
C LYS A 17 18.32 -15.41 -57.07
N LYS A 18 17.63 -15.17 -55.94
CA LYS A 18 16.35 -15.70 -55.44
C LYS A 18 16.38 -16.79 -54.38
N GLU A 19 15.88 -16.34 -53.22
CA GLU A 19 14.82 -16.96 -52.40
C GLU A 19 15.09 -18.36 -51.84
N ALA A 20 15.42 -18.42 -50.55
CA ALA A 20 14.50 -18.87 -49.49
C ALA A 20 15.31 -19.40 -48.29
N ALA A 21 15.57 -18.55 -47.30
CA ALA A 21 16.01 -19.01 -45.99
C ALA A 21 14.77 -19.44 -45.18
N PRO A 22 14.72 -20.67 -44.66
CA PRO A 22 13.63 -21.09 -43.80
C PRO A 22 13.80 -20.47 -42.41
N LYS A 23 12.67 -19.95 -41.92
CA LYS A 23 12.34 -19.55 -40.55
C LYS A 23 13.19 -20.27 -39.49
N LYS A 24 14.06 -19.53 -38.79
CA LYS A 24 14.35 -19.84 -37.39
C LYS A 24 13.34 -19.07 -36.54
N ALA A 25 12.58 -19.85 -35.79
CA ALA A 25 11.55 -19.42 -34.88
C ALA A 25 12.08 -18.31 -33.97
N ALA A 26 11.32 -17.22 -33.87
CA ALA A 26 11.31 -16.43 -32.67
C ALA A 26 10.72 -17.34 -31.58
N GLU A 27 11.56 -17.78 -30.65
CA GLU A 27 11.07 -18.17 -29.33
C GLU A 27 10.22 -17.01 -28.80
N PRO A 28 8.99 -17.26 -28.33
CA PRO A 28 8.32 -16.27 -27.50
C PRO A 28 9.15 -16.15 -26.24
N GLU A 29 9.72 -14.97 -25.98
CA GLU A 29 10.18 -14.62 -24.63
C GLU A 29 9.01 -14.92 -23.70
N GLU A 30 9.17 -15.96 -22.85
CA GLU A 30 8.40 -16.05 -21.62
C GLU A 30 8.66 -14.73 -20.90
N LEU A 31 7.63 -13.89 -20.83
CA LEU A 31 7.61 -12.77 -19.91
C LEU A 31 7.92 -13.36 -18.54
N ASP A 32 9.06 -12.98 -17.96
CA ASP A 32 9.44 -13.40 -16.61
C ASP A 32 8.26 -13.12 -15.68
N ALA A 33 8.06 -13.96 -14.66
CA ALA A 33 7.06 -13.72 -13.63
C ALA A 33 7.23 -12.34 -12.99
N ALA A 34 8.44 -11.76 -13.05
CA ALA A 34 8.71 -10.38 -12.70
C ALA A 34 8.04 -9.35 -13.65
N ASP A 35 8.05 -9.57 -14.97
CA ASP A 35 7.41 -8.71 -15.96
C ASP A 35 5.87 -8.87 -15.96
N GLU A 36 5.36 -10.08 -15.73
CA GLU A 36 3.91 -10.27 -15.51
C GLU A 36 3.45 -9.68 -14.18
N ALA A 37 4.24 -9.79 -13.10
CA ALA A 37 3.95 -9.12 -11.84
C ALA A 37 4.02 -7.60 -11.96
N LEU A 38 5.01 -7.06 -12.68
CA LEU A 38 5.11 -5.63 -13.00
C LEU A 38 3.94 -5.17 -13.86
N ALA A 39 3.51 -5.96 -14.85
CA ALA A 39 2.37 -5.63 -15.71
C ALA A 39 1.02 -5.75 -14.98
N LEU A 40 0.90 -6.65 -13.99
CA LEU A 40 -0.26 -6.75 -13.09
C LEU A 40 -0.27 -5.60 -12.08
N GLU A 41 0.89 -5.18 -11.55
CA GLU A 41 1.04 -3.93 -10.79
C GLU A 41 0.68 -2.71 -11.65
N LEU A 42 1.11 -2.67 -12.93
CA LEU A 42 0.82 -1.57 -13.83
C LEU A 42 -0.64 -1.53 -14.31
N LYS A 43 -1.29 -2.70 -14.45
CA LYS A 43 -2.73 -2.82 -14.76
C LYS A 43 -3.59 -2.53 -13.55
N SER A 44 -3.10 -2.78 -12.34
CA SER A 44 -3.71 -2.32 -11.12
C SER A 44 -3.38 -0.83 -10.93
N LYS A 45 -3.97 0.04 -11.76
CA LYS A 45 -4.01 1.49 -11.49
C LYS A 45 -4.29 1.68 -10.00
N ASP A 46 -3.38 2.36 -9.30
CA ASP A 46 -3.57 2.65 -7.87
C ASP A 46 -4.97 3.26 -7.72
N PRO A 47 -5.88 2.66 -6.93
CA PRO A 47 -7.25 3.14 -6.84
C PRO A 47 -7.34 4.63 -6.44
N PHE A 48 -6.29 5.15 -5.78
CA PHE A 48 -6.15 6.55 -5.40
C PHE A 48 -5.62 7.47 -6.51
N ASP A 49 -5.11 6.96 -7.63
CA ASP A 49 -4.60 7.80 -8.73
C ASP A 49 -5.69 8.60 -9.45
N THR A 50 -6.95 8.16 -9.33
CA THR A 50 -8.11 8.89 -9.86
C THR A 50 -8.43 10.15 -9.06
N MET A 51 -7.93 10.27 -7.84
CA MET A 51 -8.17 11.39 -6.94
C MET A 51 -7.15 12.51 -7.18
N PRO A 52 -7.41 13.75 -6.77
CA PRO A 52 -6.39 14.80 -6.80
C PRO A 52 -5.17 14.41 -5.95
N LYS A 53 -3.96 14.61 -6.48
CA LYS A 53 -2.72 14.46 -5.69
C LYS A 53 -2.68 15.59 -4.69
N GLY A 54 -2.86 15.25 -3.41
CA GLY A 54 -2.73 16.23 -2.35
C GLY A 54 -1.27 16.47 -1.98
N THR A 55 -1.07 17.37 -1.02
CA THR A 55 0.27 17.82 -0.60
C THR A 55 0.91 16.95 0.48
N PHE A 56 0.14 16.04 1.09
CA PHE A 56 0.58 15.21 2.20
C PHE A 56 1.34 13.96 1.72
N ASN A 57 2.56 13.77 2.22
CA ASN A 57 3.38 12.60 1.91
C ASN A 57 3.34 11.60 3.09
N PHE A 58 2.66 10.48 2.87
CA PHE A 58 2.53 9.42 3.89
C PHE A 58 3.86 8.76 4.26
N ASP A 59 4.78 8.57 3.32
CA ASP A 59 6.07 7.92 3.60
C ASP A 59 6.96 8.81 4.46
N ASP A 60 6.96 10.11 4.16
CA ASP A 60 7.67 11.11 4.96
C ASP A 60 7.05 11.23 6.36
N PHE A 61 5.73 11.32 6.46
CA PHE A 61 5.05 11.32 7.75
C PHE A 61 5.36 10.05 8.56
N LYS A 62 5.28 8.85 7.97
CA LYS A 62 5.62 7.59 8.65
C LYS A 62 7.06 7.56 9.14
N ARG A 63 7.98 8.12 8.36
CA ARG A 63 9.39 8.25 8.76
C ARG A 63 9.53 9.16 9.97
N VAL A 64 8.86 10.32 9.99
CA VAL A 64 8.86 11.22 11.15
C VAL A 64 8.20 10.54 12.35
N TYR A 65 7.04 9.92 12.14
CA TYR A 65 6.28 9.22 13.17
C TYR A 65 7.05 8.08 13.85
N SER A 66 7.84 7.32 13.09
CA SER A 66 8.61 6.21 13.65
C SER A 66 9.98 6.60 14.24
N ASN A 67 10.54 7.76 13.87
CA ASN A 67 11.90 8.15 14.29
C ASN A 67 11.92 9.30 15.31
N GLU A 68 10.89 10.13 15.35
CA GLU A 68 10.77 11.27 16.26
C GLU A 68 9.72 11.00 17.34
N GLU A 69 9.81 11.75 18.45
CA GLU A 69 8.82 11.69 19.53
C GLU A 69 7.45 12.22 19.08
N GLU A 70 6.39 11.75 19.76
CA GLU A 70 5.00 12.15 19.52
C GLU A 70 4.80 13.67 19.60
N ALA A 71 5.58 14.35 20.45
CA ALA A 71 5.59 15.80 20.60
C ALA A 71 6.02 16.55 19.32
N LYS A 72 6.71 15.88 18.39
CA LYS A 72 7.09 16.43 17.08
C LYS A 72 6.29 15.82 15.94
N SER A 73 6.07 14.50 15.95
CA SER A 73 5.41 13.82 14.85
C SER A 73 3.93 14.17 14.73
N ILE A 74 3.23 14.40 15.85
CA ILE A 74 1.81 14.77 15.84
C ILE A 74 1.59 16.21 15.32
N PRO A 75 2.32 17.25 15.78
CA PRO A 75 2.26 18.56 15.14
C PRO A 75 2.62 18.52 13.66
N TYR A 76 3.66 17.75 13.28
CA TYR A 76 4.06 17.56 11.89
C TYR A 76 2.93 17.02 11.02
N PHE A 77 2.15 16.04 11.54
CA PHE A 77 0.96 15.55 10.88
C PHE A 77 -0.01 16.71 10.58
N PHE A 78 -0.44 17.46 11.59
CA PHE A 78 -1.45 18.51 11.40
C PHE A 78 -0.97 19.69 10.54
N GLU A 79 0.33 20.02 10.57
CA GLU A 79 0.90 21.08 9.73
C GLU A 79 0.93 20.70 8.24
N LYS A 80 1.18 19.42 7.94
CA LYS A 80 1.26 18.91 6.57
C LYS A 80 -0.07 18.35 6.07
N PHE A 81 -0.98 18.02 6.97
CA PHE A 81 -2.23 17.35 6.64
C PHE A 81 -3.11 18.28 5.79
N ASP A 82 -3.48 17.76 4.63
CA ASP A 82 -4.27 18.46 3.64
C ASP A 82 -5.73 17.97 3.74
N ALA A 83 -6.53 18.69 4.53
CA ALA A 83 -7.92 18.33 4.76
C ALA A 83 -8.82 18.41 3.51
N GLU A 84 -8.35 19.02 2.41
CA GLU A 84 -9.09 19.10 1.15
C GLU A 84 -8.95 17.81 0.35
N ASN A 85 -7.75 17.23 0.32
CA ASN A 85 -7.44 16.03 -0.47
C ASN A 85 -7.39 14.74 0.34
N TYR A 86 -7.34 14.82 1.67
CA TYR A 86 -7.28 13.68 2.58
C TYR A 86 -8.36 13.78 3.63
N SER A 87 -8.75 12.63 4.17
CA SER A 87 -9.75 12.54 5.22
C SER A 87 -9.27 11.67 6.38
N ILE A 88 -9.80 11.99 7.56
CA ILE A 88 -9.55 11.25 8.80
C ILE A 88 -10.83 10.50 9.14
N TRP A 89 -10.69 9.23 9.48
CA TRP A 89 -11.78 8.33 9.82
C TRP A 89 -11.49 7.65 11.13
N PHE A 90 -12.52 7.50 11.95
CA PHE A 90 -12.51 6.65 13.12
C PHE A 90 -13.17 5.33 12.76
N GLY A 91 -12.46 4.22 12.98
CA GLY A 91 -12.97 2.87 12.81
C GLY A 91 -13.10 2.19 14.16
N GLU A 92 -14.29 1.72 14.51
CA GLU A 92 -14.56 0.98 15.76
C GLU A 92 -15.13 -0.40 15.43
N TYR A 93 -14.61 -1.45 16.06
CA TYR A 93 -15.03 -2.81 15.77
C TYR A 93 -16.41 -3.11 16.36
N LYS A 94 -17.35 -3.52 15.50
CA LYS A 94 -18.76 -3.75 15.85
C LYS A 94 -18.97 -4.93 16.79
N TYR A 95 -18.08 -5.91 16.74
CA TYR A 95 -18.26 -7.20 17.40
C TYR A 95 -17.33 -7.40 18.59
N SER A 96 -17.14 -6.37 19.42
CA SER A 96 -16.26 -6.45 20.60
C SER A 96 -16.58 -7.63 21.52
N GLN A 97 -17.86 -8.03 21.64
CA GLN A 97 -18.28 -9.23 22.35
C GLN A 97 -17.69 -10.56 21.83
N GLU A 98 -17.21 -10.61 20.59
CA GLU A 98 -16.55 -11.80 20.02
C GLU A 98 -15.04 -11.84 20.32
N LEU A 99 -14.49 -10.73 20.83
CA LEU A 99 -13.07 -10.59 21.16
C LEU A 99 -12.76 -11.25 22.51
N SER A 100 -12.51 -12.55 22.46
CA SER A 100 -12.24 -13.38 23.65
C SER A 100 -10.82 -13.24 24.20
N LYS A 101 -9.82 -13.11 23.33
CA LYS A 101 -8.40 -13.11 23.72
C LYS A 101 -7.66 -11.98 23.05
N VAL A 102 -6.90 -11.22 23.84
CA VAL A 102 -6.11 -10.08 23.36
C VAL A 102 -5.19 -10.47 22.21
N PHE A 103 -4.49 -11.60 22.29
CA PHE A 103 -3.60 -12.06 21.22
C PHE A 103 -4.36 -12.41 19.92
N MET A 104 -5.60 -12.92 20.02
CA MET A 104 -6.43 -13.23 18.85
C MET A 104 -6.90 -11.94 18.18
N SER A 105 -7.28 -10.95 18.96
CA SER A 105 -7.62 -9.61 18.48
C SER A 105 -6.44 -8.95 17.76
N CYS A 106 -5.23 -9.04 18.31
CA CYS A 106 -4.01 -8.57 17.63
C CYS A 106 -3.76 -9.29 16.29
N ASN A 107 -4.01 -10.61 16.23
CA ASN A 107 -3.90 -11.37 14.97
C ASN A 107 -4.94 -10.94 13.94
N LEU A 108 -6.16 -10.62 14.36
CA LEU A 108 -7.21 -10.11 13.49
C LEU A 108 -6.80 -8.76 12.86
N ILE A 109 -6.33 -7.82 13.68
CA ILE A 109 -5.84 -6.51 13.21
C ILE A 109 -4.66 -6.70 12.24
N THR A 110 -3.71 -7.56 12.59
CA THR A 110 -2.54 -7.83 11.73
C THR A 110 -2.96 -8.43 10.39
N GLY A 111 -3.89 -9.37 10.39
CA GLY A 111 -4.44 -9.97 9.16
C GLY A 111 -5.12 -8.93 8.27
N MET A 112 -5.86 -7.99 8.87
CA MET A 112 -6.47 -6.89 8.13
C MET A 112 -5.41 -5.99 7.48
N PHE A 113 -4.35 -5.60 8.21
CA PHE A 113 -3.27 -4.80 7.65
C PHE A 113 -2.53 -5.50 6.50
N GLN A 114 -2.36 -6.82 6.55
CA GLN A 114 -1.78 -7.60 5.44
C GLN A 114 -2.65 -7.53 4.18
N ARG A 115 -3.98 -7.59 4.32
CA ARG A 115 -4.91 -7.43 3.18
C ARG A 115 -4.91 -6.00 2.62
N LEU A 116 -4.69 -5.02 3.49
CA LEU A 116 -4.59 -3.60 3.14
C LEU A 116 -3.18 -3.15 2.73
N ASP A 117 -2.22 -4.07 2.52
CA ASP A 117 -0.82 -3.71 2.22
C ASP A 117 -0.69 -2.81 0.98
N LYS A 118 -1.49 -3.04 -0.06
CA LYS A 118 -1.54 -2.16 -1.25
C LYS A 118 -2.04 -0.74 -0.91
N MET A 119 -3.01 -0.63 0.01
CA MET A 119 -3.58 0.65 0.44
C MET A 119 -2.56 1.46 1.25
N ARG A 120 -1.65 0.77 1.95
CA ARG A 120 -0.70 1.40 2.88
C ARG A 120 0.14 2.49 2.23
N LYS A 121 0.43 2.45 0.92
CA LYS A 121 1.23 3.50 0.25
C LYS A 121 0.56 4.87 0.31
N GLN A 122 -0.78 4.90 0.25
CA GLN A 122 -1.60 6.11 0.21
C GLN A 122 -2.46 6.28 1.47
N SER A 123 -2.11 5.58 2.54
CA SER A 123 -2.83 5.64 3.81
C SER A 123 -1.89 5.48 5.01
N PHE A 124 -2.43 5.84 6.16
CA PHE A 124 -1.85 5.62 7.47
C PHE A 124 -2.98 5.27 8.44
N ALA A 125 -2.71 4.36 9.36
CA ALA A 125 -3.67 4.01 10.39
C ALA A 125 -2.94 3.70 11.69
N SER A 126 -3.52 4.14 12.80
CA SER A 126 -3.15 3.72 14.15
C SER A 126 -4.36 3.04 14.78
N VAL A 127 -4.27 1.72 14.92
CA VAL A 127 -5.32 0.88 15.51
C VAL A 127 -4.82 0.38 16.85
N CYS A 128 -5.63 0.58 17.88
CA CYS A 128 -5.34 0.18 19.24
C CYS A 128 -6.36 -0.89 19.67
N LEU A 129 -5.86 -1.82 20.48
CA LEU A 129 -6.69 -2.77 21.22
C LEU A 129 -6.71 -2.30 22.67
N PHE A 130 -7.89 -2.07 23.21
CA PHE A 130 -8.09 -1.67 24.60
C PHE A 130 -8.74 -2.80 25.39
N GLY A 131 -8.59 -2.74 26.71
CA GLY A 131 -9.19 -3.70 27.64
C GLY A 131 -8.35 -4.96 27.87
N GLU A 132 -9.04 -6.02 28.29
CA GLU A 132 -8.45 -7.29 28.74
C GLU A 132 -9.14 -8.48 28.08
N ASP A 133 -8.67 -9.70 28.35
CA ASP A 133 -9.28 -10.93 27.85
C ASP A 133 -10.80 -10.98 28.16
N ASN A 134 -11.62 -11.26 27.14
CA ASN A 134 -13.09 -11.29 27.15
C ASN A 134 -13.79 -9.94 27.34
N ASN A 135 -13.04 -8.84 27.49
CA ASN A 135 -13.57 -7.49 27.53
C ASN A 135 -12.58 -6.55 26.84
N SER A 136 -12.42 -6.76 25.53
CA SER A 136 -11.52 -5.95 24.70
C SER A 136 -12.29 -5.26 23.58
N THR A 137 -11.83 -4.06 23.23
CA THR A 137 -12.38 -3.23 22.16
C THR A 137 -11.28 -2.90 21.16
N ILE A 138 -11.61 -2.90 19.88
CA ILE A 138 -10.68 -2.50 18.82
C ILE A 138 -11.21 -1.21 18.22
N SER A 139 -10.38 -0.20 18.23
CA SER A 139 -10.70 1.08 17.62
C SER A 139 -9.43 1.70 17.04
N GLY A 140 -9.58 2.60 16.08
CA GLY A 140 -8.44 3.16 15.38
C GLY A 140 -8.74 4.42 14.62
N VAL A 141 -7.71 5.23 14.45
CA VAL A 141 -7.73 6.40 13.59
C VAL A 141 -7.06 6.04 12.28
N TRP A 142 -7.76 6.33 11.19
CA TRP A 142 -7.36 6.04 9.82
C TRP A 142 -7.29 7.32 9.02
N VAL A 143 -6.31 7.40 8.13
CA VAL A 143 -6.06 8.54 7.28
C VAL A 143 -5.73 8.03 5.89
N TRP A 144 -6.42 8.53 4.87
CA TRP A 144 -6.14 8.17 3.48
C TRP A 144 -6.48 9.32 2.54
N ARG A 145 -6.03 9.18 1.30
CA ARG A 145 -6.34 10.12 0.22
C ARG A 145 -7.80 9.97 -0.22
N GLY A 146 -8.46 11.10 -0.47
CA GLY A 146 -9.86 11.19 -0.81
C GLY A 146 -10.74 11.57 0.38
N GLN A 147 -12.01 11.88 0.07
CA GLN A 147 -13.02 12.32 1.04
C GLN A 147 -14.04 11.23 1.39
N GLU A 148 -14.00 10.12 0.68
CA GLU A 148 -14.89 8.97 0.85
C GLU A 148 -14.14 7.80 1.49
N LEU A 149 -14.86 6.74 1.87
CA LEU A 149 -14.24 5.50 2.32
C LEU A 149 -13.36 4.93 1.21
N ALA A 150 -12.14 4.51 1.55
CA ALA A 150 -11.22 3.93 0.58
C ALA A 150 -11.56 2.46 0.24
N PHE A 151 -12.20 1.72 1.16
CA PHE A 151 -12.49 0.29 0.98
C PHE A 151 -13.29 -0.05 -0.30
N PRO A 152 -14.33 0.71 -0.69
CA PRO A 152 -15.05 0.46 -1.93
C PRO A 152 -14.22 0.60 -3.21
N LEU A 153 -13.05 1.25 -3.15
CA LEU A 153 -12.20 1.47 -4.32
C LEU A 153 -11.55 0.19 -4.85
N SER A 154 -11.43 -0.85 -4.02
CA SER A 154 -10.88 -2.14 -4.41
C SER A 154 -11.68 -3.28 -3.78
N PRO A 155 -12.13 -4.29 -4.55
CA PRO A 155 -12.78 -5.48 -3.99
C PRO A 155 -11.94 -6.18 -2.91
N ASP A 156 -10.61 -6.13 -3.03
CA ASP A 156 -9.67 -6.76 -2.07
C ASP A 156 -9.75 -6.14 -0.67
N TRP A 157 -10.19 -4.88 -0.56
CA TRP A 157 -10.24 -4.14 0.71
C TRP A 157 -11.62 -4.24 1.39
N GLN A 158 -12.61 -4.80 0.70
CA GLN A 158 -13.99 -4.85 1.17
C GLN A 158 -14.27 -5.97 2.19
N ILE A 159 -13.27 -6.81 2.47
CA ILE A 159 -13.44 -8.02 3.27
C ILE A 159 -13.74 -7.70 4.74
N ASP A 160 -13.01 -6.77 5.35
CA ASP A 160 -13.08 -6.52 6.80
C ASP A 160 -13.73 -5.20 7.16
N TYR A 161 -13.85 -4.24 6.24
CA TYR A 161 -14.34 -2.92 6.63
C TYR A 161 -15.80 -2.96 7.12
N GLU A 162 -16.61 -3.94 6.70
CA GLU A 162 -18.02 -4.04 7.12
C GLU A 162 -18.18 -4.36 8.61
N VAL A 163 -17.20 -5.03 9.22
CA VAL A 163 -17.20 -5.36 10.65
C VAL A 163 -16.72 -4.19 11.54
N TYR A 164 -16.41 -3.05 10.93
CA TYR A 164 -16.11 -1.80 11.62
C TYR A 164 -17.18 -0.74 11.33
N ASP A 165 -17.47 0.08 12.33
CA ASP A 165 -18.20 1.33 12.15
C ASP A 165 -17.22 2.45 11.79
N TRP A 166 -17.50 3.12 10.69
CA TRP A 166 -16.65 4.18 10.15
C TRP A 166 -17.31 5.54 10.34
N LYS A 167 -16.64 6.42 11.07
CA LYS A 167 -17.05 7.81 11.26
C LYS A 167 -16.01 8.75 10.66
N LYS A 168 -16.41 9.53 9.67
CA LYS A 168 -15.57 10.62 9.16
C LYS A 168 -15.41 11.69 10.23
N LEU A 169 -14.18 12.11 10.46
CA LEU A 169 -13.83 13.14 11.45
C LEU A 169 -13.51 14.47 10.75
N ASP A 170 -13.72 15.57 11.47
CA ASP A 170 -13.36 16.91 11.00
C ASP A 170 -11.95 17.25 11.50
N ALA A 171 -10.97 17.30 10.60
CA ALA A 171 -9.58 17.60 10.92
C ALA A 171 -9.37 18.96 11.63
N LYS A 172 -10.31 19.91 11.49
CA LYS A 172 -10.24 21.22 12.16
C LYS A 172 -10.79 21.20 13.58
N SER A 173 -11.61 20.19 13.93
CA SER A 173 -12.20 20.07 15.25
C SER A 173 -11.15 19.72 16.32
N GLU A 174 -11.22 20.39 17.47
CA GLU A 174 -10.37 20.08 18.61
C GLU A 174 -10.57 18.64 19.11
N GLU A 175 -11.79 18.10 19.00
CA GLU A 175 -12.08 16.71 19.38
C GLU A 175 -11.31 15.72 18.50
N THR A 176 -11.27 15.97 17.19
CA THR A 176 -10.51 15.15 16.25
C THR A 176 -9.02 15.27 16.50
N LYS A 177 -8.52 16.48 16.79
CA LYS A 177 -7.11 16.67 17.13
C LYS A 177 -6.71 15.89 18.37
N LYS A 178 -7.53 15.93 19.42
CA LYS A 178 -7.31 15.15 20.65
C LYS A 178 -7.33 13.65 20.37
N LEU A 179 -8.33 13.18 19.62
CA LEU A 179 -8.46 11.76 19.28
C LEU A 179 -7.27 11.28 18.45
N VAL A 180 -6.91 11.97 17.37
CA VAL A 180 -5.73 11.64 16.55
C VAL A 180 -4.46 11.65 17.40
N THR A 181 -4.27 12.68 18.23
CA THR A 181 -3.10 12.77 19.14
C THR A 181 -3.02 11.54 20.03
N GLN A 182 -4.14 11.19 20.65
CA GLN A 182 -4.26 10.08 21.58
C GLN A 182 -3.96 8.71 20.93
N TYR A 183 -4.48 8.47 19.72
CA TYR A 183 -4.21 7.24 18.98
C TYR A 183 -2.79 7.21 18.39
N PHE A 184 -2.24 8.38 18.04
CA PHE A 184 -0.89 8.47 17.48
C PHE A 184 0.18 8.39 18.56
N SER A 185 -0.10 8.79 19.80
CA SER A 185 0.82 8.61 20.93
C SER A 185 0.76 7.21 21.54
N TRP A 186 -0.14 6.34 21.07
CA TRP A 186 -0.46 5.03 21.67
C TRP A 186 -0.83 5.10 23.16
N SER A 187 -1.07 6.31 23.69
CA SER A 187 -1.39 6.57 25.09
C SER A 187 -2.89 6.71 25.30
N GLY A 188 -3.68 6.09 24.42
CA GLY A 188 -5.11 6.25 24.43
C GLY A 188 -5.80 5.57 25.59
N THR A 189 -6.72 6.28 26.22
CA THR A 189 -7.79 5.72 27.05
C THR A 189 -9.04 5.53 26.19
N ASP A 190 -9.54 4.31 26.12
CA ASP A 190 -10.85 4.02 25.52
C ASP A 190 -11.96 4.79 26.26
N LYS A 191 -13.19 4.79 25.74
CA LYS A 191 -14.31 5.57 26.30
C LYS A 191 -14.83 5.11 27.67
N ASP A 192 -14.13 4.23 28.38
CA ASP A 192 -14.50 3.70 29.70
C ASP A 192 -13.42 3.92 30.78
#